data_AF-A0A840W653-F1
#
_entry.id   AF-A0A840W653-F1
#
_cell.length_a   1.000
_cell.length_b   1.000
_cell.length_c   1.000
_cell.angle_alpha   90.00
_cell.angle_beta   90.00
_cell.angle_gamma   90.00
#
_symmetry.space_group_name_H-M   'P 1'
#
loop_
_entity.id
_entity.type
_entity.pdbx_description
1 polymer ?
#
loop_
_entity_poly.entity_id
_entity_poly.type
_entity_poly.pdbx_seq_one_letter_code
_entity_poly.pdbx_strand_id
1 'polypeptide(L)'
;MKTPRAAVRTRATAVSAVLVGLSLSLTACSGGGVLDGTYYAEDVNGTSNLGQLVVDGDDVTHNEYKCDAVYTKADVESTGQFSDDHSQISWITIGDDQRNERTGTETLSMTDDTITLGDTTYVRVDSDAGKAMLDKHRAEECD
;
A
#
# COMPACT_ATOMS: atom_id res chain seq x y z
N MET A 1 68.16 30.28 -11.45
CA MET A 1 69.15 29.76 -12.41
C MET A 1 68.62 28.44 -12.97
N LYS A 2 68.37 28.42 -14.29
CA LYS A 2 68.04 27.30 -15.21
C LYS A 2 67.11 26.14 -14.79
N THR A 3 65.92 26.17 -15.38
CA THR A 3 65.03 25.04 -15.70
C THR A 3 65.68 24.08 -16.71
N PRO A 4 65.32 22.79 -16.66
CA PRO A 4 64.97 22.08 -17.89
C PRO A 4 63.55 21.47 -17.84
N ARG A 5 62.82 21.72 -18.93
CA ARG A 5 61.51 21.14 -19.29
C ARG A 5 61.63 19.63 -19.42
N ALA A 6 60.76 18.88 -18.73
CA ALA A 6 60.49 17.47 -19.01
C ALA A 6 59.06 17.33 -19.56
N ALA A 7 58.91 16.38 -20.49
CA ALA A 7 57.87 16.29 -21.50
C ALA A 7 56.42 16.23 -21.00
N VAL A 8 55.55 16.96 -21.70
CA VAL A 8 54.09 16.88 -21.63
C VAL A 8 53.65 15.51 -22.12
N ARG A 9 53.06 14.69 -21.24
CA ARG A 9 52.24 13.56 -21.64
C ARG A 9 50.77 13.93 -21.49
N THR A 10 50.20 14.36 -22.60
CA THR A 10 48.77 14.43 -22.85
C THR A 10 48.14 13.06 -22.60
N ARG A 11 47.18 12.98 -21.69
CA ARG A 11 46.13 11.96 -21.72
C ARG A 11 44.80 12.67 -21.59
N ALA A 12 44.29 13.08 -22.74
CA ALA A 12 42.88 13.36 -22.94
C ALA A 12 42.18 12.02 -23.11
N THR A 13 41.21 11.73 -22.25
CA THR A 13 40.18 10.70 -22.41
C THR A 13 39.23 10.86 -21.24
N ALA A 14 37.92 10.89 -21.36
CA ALA A 14 36.98 11.24 -22.40
C ALA A 14 35.67 11.40 -21.61
N VAL A 15 34.89 12.45 -21.91
CA VAL A 15 33.53 12.58 -21.40
C VAL A 15 32.73 11.39 -21.91
N SER A 16 32.02 10.71 -21.02
CA SER A 16 30.90 9.83 -21.40
C SER A 16 29.84 9.92 -20.32
N ALA A 17 29.02 10.96 -20.45
CA ALA A 17 27.64 10.92 -19.99
C ALA A 17 26.93 9.81 -20.77
N VAL A 18 26.40 8.83 -20.06
CA VAL A 18 25.49 7.84 -20.62
C VAL A 18 24.17 8.03 -19.89
N LEU A 19 23.34 8.89 -20.46
CA LEU A 19 21.88 8.90 -20.29
C LEU A 19 21.36 7.60 -20.91
N VAL A 20 21.04 6.63 -20.06
CA VAL A 20 20.18 5.49 -20.37
C VAL A 20 19.26 5.45 -19.16
N GLY A 21 17.99 5.81 -19.25
CA GLY A 21 17.04 5.74 -20.34
C GLY A 21 15.78 5.32 -19.60
N LEU A 22 14.81 6.23 -19.47
CA LEU A 22 13.54 5.92 -18.83
C LEU A 22 12.89 4.78 -19.60
N SER A 23 12.97 3.57 -19.08
CA SER A 23 12.03 2.50 -19.43
C SER A 23 10.75 2.73 -18.62
N LEU A 24 9.97 3.73 -19.07
CA LEU A 24 8.53 3.74 -18.85
C LEU A 24 7.96 2.56 -19.63
N SER A 25 7.93 1.41 -18.96
CA SER A 25 7.17 0.27 -19.44
C SER A 25 5.69 0.60 -19.25
N LEU A 26 5.08 1.15 -20.31
CA LEU A 26 3.64 1.12 -20.53
C LEU A 26 3.23 -0.36 -20.61
N THR A 27 2.85 -0.95 -19.48
CA THR A 27 2.11 -2.21 -19.46
C THR A 27 0.66 -1.92 -19.15
N ALA A 28 -0.12 -1.94 -20.24
CA ALA A 28 -1.51 -2.34 -20.33
C ALA A 28 -2.56 -1.60 -19.47
N CYS A 29 -3.37 -0.80 -20.17
CA CYS A 29 -4.77 -0.62 -19.83
C CYS A 29 -5.47 -2.00 -19.81
N SER A 30 -5.69 -2.54 -18.62
CA SER A 30 -6.78 -3.48 -18.32
C SER A 30 -7.47 -2.89 -17.11
N GLY A 31 -8.75 -2.59 -17.21
CA GLY A 31 -9.49 -1.77 -16.24
C GLY A 31 -9.54 -2.39 -14.84
N GLY A 32 -8.47 -2.13 -14.10
CA GLY A 32 -8.27 -2.37 -12.69
C GLY A 32 -6.96 -1.68 -12.28
N GLY A 33 -6.99 -0.90 -11.21
CA GLY A 33 -5.82 -0.22 -10.68
C GLY A 33 -4.76 -1.22 -10.24
N VAL A 34 -3.48 -0.80 -10.26
CA VAL A 34 -2.35 -1.61 -9.75
C VAL A 34 -2.59 -2.10 -8.31
N LEU A 35 -3.45 -1.40 -7.58
CA LEU A 35 -3.75 -1.61 -6.17
C LEU A 35 -5.04 -2.37 -5.93
N ASP A 36 -5.81 -2.68 -6.98
CA ASP A 36 -7.09 -3.37 -6.84
C ASP A 36 -6.90 -4.67 -6.07
N GLY A 37 -7.85 -4.93 -5.18
CA GLY A 37 -7.86 -6.13 -4.38
C GLY A 37 -8.34 -5.92 -2.96
N THR A 38 -8.19 -6.98 -2.18
CA THR A 38 -8.56 -7.04 -0.78
C THR A 38 -7.31 -7.21 0.06
N TYR A 39 -7.23 -6.45 1.14
CA TYR A 39 -6.13 -6.48 2.08
C TYR A 39 -6.66 -6.64 3.50
N TYR A 40 -5.89 -7.33 4.34
CA TYR A 40 -6.23 -7.60 5.73
C TYR A 40 -5.21 -7.03 6.69
N ALA A 41 -5.67 -6.60 7.86
CA ALA A 41 -4.81 -6.19 8.97
C ALA A 41 -5.34 -6.79 10.29
N GLU A 42 -4.42 -7.25 11.13
CA GLU A 42 -4.70 -7.55 12.53
C GLU A 42 -4.74 -6.23 13.34
N ASP A 43 -5.40 -6.26 14.49
CA ASP A 43 -5.32 -5.21 15.51
C ASP A 43 -5.71 -3.80 15.05
N VAL A 44 -6.65 -3.69 14.11
CA VAL A 44 -7.10 -2.38 13.61
C VAL A 44 -7.80 -1.61 14.73
N ASN A 45 -7.37 -0.36 14.92
CA ASN A 45 -7.87 0.54 15.96
C ASN A 45 -7.81 -0.06 17.39
N GLY A 46 -6.88 -1.00 17.63
CA GLY A 46 -6.69 -1.65 18.93
C GLY A 46 -7.73 -2.73 19.27
N THR A 47 -8.39 -3.31 18.27
CA THR A 47 -9.37 -4.40 18.43
C THR A 47 -8.81 -5.73 17.96
N SER A 48 -9.21 -6.87 18.54
CA SER A 48 -8.86 -8.21 18.03
C SER A 48 -9.67 -8.62 16.78
N ASN A 49 -10.09 -7.65 15.97
CA ASN A 49 -10.86 -7.91 14.76
C ASN A 49 -9.94 -7.91 13.54
N LEU A 50 -10.34 -8.64 12.50
CA LEU A 50 -9.67 -8.56 11.21
C LEU A 50 -10.20 -7.36 10.43
N GLY A 51 -9.38 -6.34 10.29
CA GLY A 51 -9.68 -5.22 9.40
C GLY A 51 -9.51 -5.62 7.95
N GLN A 52 -10.38 -5.12 7.08
CA GLN A 52 -10.39 -5.30 5.64
C GLN A 52 -10.37 -3.96 4.96
N LEU A 53 -9.47 -3.84 3.99
CA LEU A 53 -9.43 -2.75 3.02
C LEU A 53 -9.71 -3.32 1.63
N VAL A 54 -10.74 -2.83 0.96
CA VAL A 54 -11.06 -3.18 -0.43
C VAL A 54 -10.76 -1.98 -1.30
N VAL A 55 -9.95 -2.19 -2.34
CA VAL A 55 -9.59 -1.19 -3.34
C VAL A 55 -10.19 -1.59 -4.69
N ASP A 56 -10.94 -0.66 -5.29
CA ASP A 56 -11.53 -0.78 -6.63
C ASP A 56 -11.25 0.51 -7.42
N GLY A 57 -10.16 0.50 -8.18
CA GLY A 57 -9.64 1.71 -8.82
C GLY A 57 -9.22 2.76 -7.79
N ASP A 58 -9.92 3.89 -7.80
CA ASP A 58 -9.68 4.99 -6.87
C ASP A 58 -10.57 4.91 -5.62
N ASP A 59 -11.58 4.05 -5.61
CA ASP A 59 -12.50 3.91 -4.48
C ASP A 59 -11.94 2.91 -3.45
N VAL A 60 -12.10 3.26 -2.17
CA VAL A 60 -11.65 2.45 -1.04
C VAL A 60 -12.79 2.22 -0.07
N THR A 61 -12.95 0.98 0.38
CA THR A 61 -13.87 0.62 1.47
C THR A 61 -13.08 -0.02 2.61
N HIS A 62 -13.32 0.45 3.82
CA HIS A 62 -12.80 -0.13 5.05
C HIS A 62 -13.92 -0.74 5.88
N ASN A 63 -13.69 -1.95 6.38
CA ASN A 63 -14.56 -2.60 7.35
C ASN A 63 -13.78 -3.54 8.27
N GLU A 64 -14.30 -3.85 9.44
CA GLU A 64 -13.81 -4.87 10.35
C GLU A 64 -14.75 -6.08 10.40
N TYR A 65 -14.17 -7.27 10.43
CA TYR A 65 -14.90 -8.52 10.66
C TYR A 65 -14.86 -8.90 12.14
N LYS A 66 -16.03 -9.24 12.68
CA LYS A 66 -16.13 -9.86 14.01
C LYS A 66 -16.04 -11.39 13.91
N CYS A 67 -15.49 -11.99 14.95
CA CYS A 67 -15.64 -13.39 15.26
C CYS A 67 -16.83 -13.62 16.21
N ASP A 68 -18.06 -13.51 15.68
CA ASP A 68 -19.31 -13.86 16.40
C ASP A 68 -19.91 -15.15 15.80
N ALA A 69 -19.11 -16.22 15.67
CA ALA A 69 -19.46 -17.55 15.12
C ALA A 69 -19.89 -17.61 13.63
N VAL A 70 -20.08 -16.48 12.96
CA VAL A 70 -20.23 -16.35 11.50
C VAL A 70 -19.39 -15.15 11.05
N TYR A 71 -18.70 -15.28 9.92
CA TYR A 71 -17.96 -14.20 9.26
C TYR A 71 -18.94 -13.15 8.72
N THR A 72 -19.57 -12.39 9.63
CA THR A 72 -20.49 -11.31 9.27
C THR A 72 -19.68 -10.03 9.13
N LYS A 73 -19.64 -9.54 7.89
CA LYS A 73 -19.27 -8.16 7.58
C LYS A 73 -20.06 -7.24 8.52
N ALA A 74 -19.40 -6.34 9.25
CA ALA A 74 -20.15 -5.39 10.07
C ALA A 74 -21.09 -4.57 9.18
N ASP A 75 -22.27 -4.23 9.69
CA ASP A 75 -23.32 -3.49 8.96
C ASP A 75 -22.90 -2.05 8.59
N VAL A 76 -21.71 -1.62 9.02
CA VAL A 76 -21.21 -0.26 8.91
C VAL A 76 -19.83 -0.30 8.26
N GLU A 77 -19.61 0.51 7.23
CA GLU A 77 -18.34 0.64 6.52
C GLU A 77 -17.93 2.10 6.38
N SER A 78 -16.63 2.36 6.28
CA SER A 78 -16.12 3.67 5.87
C SER A 78 -15.68 3.59 4.42
N THR A 79 -16.02 4.60 3.63
CA THR A 79 -15.62 4.68 2.22
C THR A 79 -14.80 5.93 1.97
N GLY A 80 -13.82 5.86 1.08
CA GLY A 80 -12.94 6.95 0.72
C GLY A 80 -12.48 6.86 -0.72
N GLN A 81 -11.72 7.86 -1.16
CA GLN A 81 -11.11 7.91 -2.47
C GLN A 81 -9.63 8.21 -2.38
N PHE A 82 -8.83 7.53 -3.20
CA PHE A 82 -7.44 7.87 -3.38
C PHE A 82 -7.28 9.25 -4.04
N SER A 83 -6.18 9.93 -3.73
CA SER A 83 -5.70 11.05 -4.55
C SER A 83 -5.25 10.57 -5.94
N ASP A 84 -5.20 11.46 -6.93
CA ASP A 84 -4.76 11.14 -8.30
C ASP A 84 -3.40 10.44 -8.40
N ASP A 85 -2.51 10.67 -7.41
CA ASP A 85 -1.18 10.07 -7.32
C ASP A 85 -1.12 8.85 -6.38
N HIS A 86 -2.26 8.39 -5.87
CA HIS A 86 -2.42 7.29 -4.92
C HIS A 86 -1.58 7.42 -3.64
N SER A 87 -1.21 8.65 -3.24
CA SER A 87 -0.42 8.91 -2.02
C SER A 87 -1.27 9.07 -0.75
N GLN A 88 -2.57 9.32 -0.91
CA GLN A 88 -3.49 9.63 0.17
C GLN A 88 -4.87 9.03 -0.09
N ILE A 89 -5.62 8.76 0.98
CA ILE A 89 -7.07 8.47 0.93
C ILE A 89 -7.80 9.62 1.62
N SER A 90 -8.86 10.14 0.99
CA SER A 90 -9.83 11.02 1.63
C SER A 90 -11.11 10.25 1.95
N TRP A 91 -11.45 10.13 3.22
CA TRP A 91 -12.65 9.42 3.67
C TRP A 91 -13.91 10.28 3.47
N ILE A 92 -14.92 9.71 2.81
CA ILE A 92 -16.18 10.34 2.38
C ILE A 92 -17.32 9.89 3.28
N THR A 93 -17.54 8.57 3.38
CA THR A 93 -18.52 7.98 4.29
C THR A 93 -17.80 7.47 5.52
N ILE A 94 -18.29 7.85 6.68
CA ILE A 94 -17.69 7.49 7.97
C ILE A 94 -18.64 6.52 8.64
N GLY A 95 -18.14 5.33 8.97
CA GLY A 95 -18.87 4.41 9.82
C GLY A 95 -19.10 5.00 11.20
N ASP A 96 -20.33 4.91 11.74
CA ASP A 96 -20.68 5.39 13.08
C ASP A 96 -20.24 4.44 14.20
N ASP A 97 -19.71 3.27 13.84
CA ASP A 97 -19.00 2.39 14.74
C ASP A 97 -17.54 2.84 14.87
N GLN A 98 -17.10 3.18 16.08
CA GLN A 98 -15.73 3.67 16.38
C GLN A 98 -14.61 2.76 15.84
N ARG A 99 -14.91 1.49 15.62
CA ARG A 99 -13.98 0.52 15.05
C ARG A 99 -13.78 0.72 13.54
N ASN A 100 -14.86 1.06 12.85
CA ASN A 100 -14.84 1.33 11.41
C ASN A 100 -14.64 2.81 11.09
N GLU A 101 -14.74 3.70 12.08
CA GLU A 101 -14.60 5.15 11.91
C GLU A 101 -13.24 5.51 11.30
N ARG A 102 -13.29 6.08 10.10
CA ARG A 102 -12.15 6.64 9.37
C ARG A 102 -12.52 8.04 8.92
N THR A 103 -11.68 9.03 9.21
CA THR A 103 -12.04 10.44 8.96
C THR A 103 -10.89 11.22 8.36
N GLY A 104 -11.23 12.27 7.60
CA GLY A 104 -10.24 13.18 7.02
C GLY A 104 -9.41 12.54 5.92
N THR A 105 -8.16 12.95 5.84
CA THR A 105 -7.20 12.48 4.83
C THR A 105 -6.07 11.72 5.51
N GLU A 106 -5.80 10.51 5.04
CA GLU A 106 -4.71 9.67 5.53
C GLU A 106 -3.64 9.53 4.44
N THR A 107 -2.40 9.87 4.79
CA THR A 107 -1.24 9.52 3.95
C THR A 107 -0.93 8.05 4.13
N LEU A 108 -0.44 7.43 3.08
CA LEU A 108 -0.17 6.01 3.07
C LEU A 108 1.20 5.71 2.47
N SER A 109 1.70 4.52 2.75
CA SER A 109 2.82 3.94 2.01
C SER A 109 2.44 2.58 1.43
N MET A 110 3.03 2.22 0.29
CA MET A 110 2.65 1.03 -0.47
C MET A 110 3.89 0.18 -0.82
N THR A 111 3.68 -1.13 -0.84
CA THR A 111 4.52 -2.10 -1.56
C THR A 111 3.62 -2.91 -2.49
N ASP A 112 4.17 -3.90 -3.22
CA ASP A 112 3.38 -4.74 -4.12
C ASP A 112 2.23 -5.48 -3.38
N ASP A 113 2.48 -5.87 -2.12
CA ASP A 113 1.59 -6.69 -1.31
C ASP A 113 1.01 -5.97 -0.09
N THR A 114 1.37 -4.71 0.16
CA THR A 114 0.94 -4.01 1.38
C THR A 114 0.51 -2.57 1.16
N ILE A 115 -0.49 -2.13 1.93
CA ILE A 115 -0.89 -0.73 2.09
C ILE A 115 -0.79 -0.39 3.57
N THR A 116 -0.01 0.61 3.93
CA THR A 116 0.09 1.09 5.32
C THR A 116 -0.63 2.41 5.46
N LEU A 117 -1.64 2.45 6.34
CA LEU A 117 -2.44 3.61 6.71
C LEU A 117 -2.14 3.98 8.16
N GLY A 118 -1.48 5.12 8.38
CA GLY A 118 -0.95 5.48 9.71
C GLY A 118 -0.02 4.38 10.24
N ASP A 119 -0.37 3.80 11.38
CA ASP A 119 0.38 2.71 12.01
C ASP A 119 -0.12 1.31 11.62
N THR A 120 -1.19 1.22 10.84
CA THR A 120 -1.82 -0.06 10.45
C THR A 120 -1.32 -0.50 9.08
N THR A 121 -0.75 -1.71 9.01
CA THR A 121 -0.33 -2.31 7.73
C THR A 121 -1.31 -3.37 7.28
N TYR A 122 -1.93 -3.12 6.13
CA TYR A 122 -2.79 -4.04 5.42
C TYR A 122 -1.99 -4.88 4.44
N VAL A 123 -2.26 -6.18 4.43
CA VAL A 123 -1.55 -7.19 3.64
C VAL A 123 -2.50 -7.83 2.64
N ARG A 124 -2.09 -7.92 1.39
CA ARG A 124 -2.91 -8.44 0.29
C ARG A 124 -3.34 -9.88 0.56
N VAL A 125 -4.63 -10.18 0.35
CA VAL A 125 -5.24 -11.48 0.70
C VAL A 125 -4.61 -12.68 0.00
N ASP A 126 -4.14 -12.51 -1.23
CA ASP A 126 -3.58 -13.59 -2.05
C ASP A 126 -2.07 -13.79 -1.83
N SER A 127 -1.41 -12.91 -1.07
CA SER A 127 -0.05 -13.12 -0.59
C SER A 127 0.00 -14.26 0.45
N ASP A 128 1.17 -14.87 0.63
CA ASP A 128 1.35 -15.93 1.64
C ASP A 128 1.09 -15.40 3.06
N ALA A 129 1.46 -14.14 3.33
CA ALA A 129 1.22 -13.48 4.61
C ALA A 129 -0.27 -13.20 4.84
N GLY A 130 -0.99 -12.72 3.83
CA GLY A 130 -2.44 -12.47 3.92
C GLY A 130 -3.24 -13.76 4.13
N LYS A 131 -2.87 -14.86 3.46
CA LYS A 131 -3.46 -16.19 3.69
C LYS A 131 -3.21 -16.68 5.11
N ALA A 132 -1.97 -16.58 5.59
CA ALA A 132 -1.61 -17.00 6.95
C ALA A 132 -2.36 -16.19 8.02
N MET A 133 -2.53 -14.88 7.82
CA MET A 133 -3.30 -14.01 8.70
C MET A 133 -4.77 -14.44 8.77
N LEU A 134 -5.41 -14.68 7.61
CA LEU A 134 -6.80 -15.13 7.56
C LEU A 134 -6.98 -16.50 8.21
N ASP A 135 -6.07 -17.45 7.95
CA ASP A 135 -6.12 -18.79 8.53
C ASP A 135 -5.94 -18.76 10.05
N LYS A 136 -5.00 -17.95 10.55
CA LYS A 136 -4.78 -17.72 11.98
C LYS A 136 -6.02 -17.13 12.64
N HIS A 137 -6.56 -16.03 12.10
CA HIS A 137 -7.76 -15.38 12.65
C HIS A 137 -8.95 -16.34 12.72
N ARG A 138 -9.15 -17.17 11.68
CA ARG A 138 -10.18 -18.23 11.68
C ARG A 138 -9.97 -19.30 12.73
N ALA A 139 -8.72 -19.66 13.02
CA ALA A 139 -8.38 -20.76 13.93
C ALA A 139 -8.31 -20.34 15.40
N GLU A 140 -7.91 -19.11 15.69
CA GLU A 140 -7.56 -18.66 17.05
C GLU A 140 -8.59 -17.70 17.66
N GLU A 141 -9.30 -16.92 16.83
CA GLU A 141 -10.15 -15.82 17.33
C GLU A 141 -11.64 -16.07 17.10
N CYS A 142 -11.99 -17.11 16.32
CA CYS A 142 -13.36 -17.47 15.93
C CYS A 142 -13.87 -18.80 16.53
N ASP A 143 -13.15 -19.41 17.47
CA ASP A 143 -13.49 -20.68 18.16
C ASP A 143 -14.04 -20.47 19.59
#